data_AF-A0A3C1PE62-F1
#
_entry.id   AF-A0A3C1PE62-F1
#
_cell.length_a   1.000
_cell.length_b   1.000
_cell.length_c   1.000
_cell.angle_alpha   90.00
_cell.angle_beta   90.00
_cell.angle_gamma   90.00
#
_symmetry.space_group_name_H-M   'P 1'
#
loop_
_entity.id
_entity.type
_entity.pdbx_description
1 polymer ?
#
loop_
_entity_poly.entity_id
_entity_poly.type
_entity_poly.pdbx_seq_one_letter_code
_entity_poly.pdbx_strand_id
1 'polypeptide(L)'
;MNIYSAEAYAFNPQEVELLTELTDSLSFGIVALRAEQALRESEQRYRLLAENINDLVCLHDRDRRYLYLSPSCKSLLGYDDDELIGKDPYILFHPDDRDRVAEEFRAAILGKNHISITYRINQKSGNYIWLETLTKPILDQAGNLIKIQTTSRDVT
;
A
#
# COMPACT_ATOMS: atom_id res chain seq x y z
N MET A 1 22.54 36.91 -48.00
CA MET A 1 23.69 37.24 -47.14
C MET A 1 24.09 35.96 -46.43
N ASN A 2 25.13 35.30 -46.94
CA ASN A 2 25.64 34.04 -46.40
C ASN A 2 26.27 34.32 -45.04
N ILE A 3 25.78 33.69 -43.97
CA ILE A 3 26.47 33.65 -42.69
C ILE A 3 26.91 32.20 -42.48
N TYR A 4 27.97 31.81 -43.19
CA TYR A 4 28.86 30.76 -42.70
C TYR A 4 29.84 31.45 -41.76
N SER A 5 29.67 31.30 -40.44
CA SER A 5 30.72 31.64 -39.49
C SER A 5 31.76 30.51 -39.53
N ALA A 6 32.91 30.80 -40.14
CA ALA A 6 34.07 29.93 -40.19
C ALA A 6 34.95 30.17 -38.95
N GLU A 7 34.66 29.48 -37.85
CA GLU A 7 35.67 29.14 -36.84
C GLU A 7 35.59 27.64 -36.58
N ALA A 8 36.58 26.90 -37.07
CA ALA A 8 36.83 25.56 -36.56
C ALA A 8 37.28 25.72 -35.10
N TYR A 9 36.59 25.06 -34.17
CA TYR A 9 36.72 25.17 -32.70
C TYR A 9 35.93 26.31 -32.04
N ALA A 10 34.61 26.38 -32.27
CA ALA A 10 33.69 27.28 -31.55
C ALA A 10 33.62 27.05 -30.02
N PHE A 11 34.17 25.93 -29.52
CA PHE A 11 34.29 25.63 -28.09
C PHE A 11 35.67 25.03 -27.81
N ASN A 12 36.31 25.49 -26.74
CA ASN A 12 37.57 24.92 -26.29
C ASN A 12 37.35 23.62 -25.48
N PRO A 13 38.38 22.79 -25.27
CA PRO A 13 38.23 21.51 -24.57
C PRO A 13 37.67 21.61 -23.15
N GLN A 14 37.99 22.68 -22.41
CA GLN A 14 37.49 22.90 -21.05
C GLN A 14 36.01 23.27 -21.05
N GLU A 15 35.55 24.04 -22.04
CA GLU A 15 34.14 24.36 -22.24
C GLU A 15 33.33 23.12 -22.60
N VAL A 16 33.87 22.23 -23.43
CA VAL A 16 33.24 20.95 -23.78
C VAL A 16 33.19 20.01 -22.56
N GLU A 17 34.26 19.94 -21.78
CA GLU A 17 34.32 19.14 -20.55
C GLU A 17 33.30 19.63 -19.52
N LEU A 18 33.24 20.94 -19.27
CA LEU A 18 32.24 21.56 -18.40
C LEU A 18 30.81 21.30 -18.90
N LEU A 19 30.54 21.43 -20.20
CA LEU A 19 29.24 21.13 -20.79
C LEU A 19 28.86 19.66 -20.60
N THR A 20 29.82 18.75 -20.69
CA THR A 20 29.59 17.32 -20.49
C THR A 20 29.24 17.04 -19.03
N GLU A 21 30.00 17.59 -18.09
CA GLU A 21 29.78 17.44 -16.65
C GLU A 21 28.41 18.01 -16.20
N LEU A 22 28.03 19.17 -16.77
CA LEU A 22 26.71 19.77 -16.56
C LEU A 22 25.59 18.92 -17.15
N THR A 23 25.80 18.35 -18.33
CA THR A 23 24.79 17.50 -19.00
C THR A 23 24.57 16.21 -18.23
N ASP A 24 25.63 15.62 -17.67
CA ASP A 24 25.54 14.43 -16.82
C ASP A 24 24.81 14.73 -15.51
N SER A 25 25.17 15.84 -14.86
CA SER A 25 24.52 16.29 -13.61
C SER A 25 23.02 16.58 -13.81
N LEU A 26 22.67 17.26 -14.92
CA LEU A 26 21.28 17.53 -15.28
C LEU A 26 20.53 16.25 -15.65
N SER A 27 21.16 15.32 -16.39
CA SER A 27 20.54 14.04 -16.75
C SER A 27 20.20 13.22 -15.52
N PHE A 28 21.13 13.12 -14.57
CA PHE A 28 20.89 12.45 -13.30
C PHE A 28 19.75 13.11 -12.52
N GLY A 29 19.76 14.44 -12.39
CA GLY A 29 18.71 15.20 -11.71
C GLY A 29 17.32 15.01 -12.34
N ILE A 30 17.23 15.03 -13.67
CA ILE A 30 15.97 14.81 -14.41
C ILE A 30 15.45 13.39 -14.19
N VAL A 31 16.31 12.38 -14.21
CA VAL A 31 15.90 10.99 -13.96
C VAL A 31 15.38 10.83 -12.53
N ALA A 32 16.08 11.39 -11.53
CA ALA A 32 15.66 11.34 -10.14
C ALA A 32 14.29 12.02 -9.93
N LEU A 33 14.09 13.22 -10.48
CA LEU A 33 12.82 13.94 -10.39
C LEU A 33 11.68 13.17 -11.05
N ARG A 34 11.92 12.55 -12.22
CA ARG A 34 10.91 11.73 -12.90
C ARG A 34 10.56 10.47 -12.11
N ALA A 35 11.54 9.83 -11.48
CA ALA A 35 11.30 8.66 -10.65
C ALA A 35 10.49 9.02 -9.39
N GLU A 36 10.82 10.11 -8.73
CA GLU A 36 10.07 10.61 -7.57
C GLU A 36 8.64 11.01 -7.95
N GLN A 37 8.47 11.72 -9.07
CA GLN A 37 7.14 12.10 -9.55
C GLN A 37 6.30 10.89 -9.94
N ALA A 38 6.87 9.91 -10.65
CA ALA A 38 6.18 8.68 -11.00
C ALA A 38 5.78 7.88 -9.75
N LEU A 39 6.65 7.83 -8.73
CA LEU A 39 6.34 7.21 -7.45
C LEU A 39 5.18 7.93 -6.77
N ARG A 40 5.23 9.27 -6.69
CA ARG A 40 4.20 10.09 -6.05
C ARG A 40 2.85 10.00 -6.77
N GLU A 41 2.84 10.03 -8.09
CA GLU A 41 1.63 9.85 -8.90
C GLU A 41 1.04 8.45 -8.71
N SER A 42 1.90 7.43 -8.66
CA SER A 42 1.50 6.05 -8.37
C SER A 42 0.88 5.95 -6.97
N GLU A 43 1.51 6.49 -5.94
CA GLU A 43 1.00 6.54 -4.57
C GLU A 43 -0.33 7.28 -4.47
N GLN A 44 -0.46 8.44 -5.12
CA GLN A 44 -1.72 9.19 -5.17
C GLN A 44 -2.82 8.40 -5.87
N ARG A 45 -2.51 7.71 -6.97
CA ARG A 45 -3.45 6.86 -7.68
C ARG A 45 -3.91 5.67 -6.84
N TYR A 46 -2.98 5.00 -6.17
CA TYR A 46 -3.30 3.93 -5.22
C TYR A 46 -4.15 4.44 -4.06
N ARG A 47 -3.85 5.63 -3.54
CA ARG A 47 -4.64 6.29 -2.49
C ARG A 47 -6.07 6.57 -2.94
N LEU A 48 -6.27 7.17 -4.13
CA LEU A 48 -7.60 7.45 -4.68
C LEU A 48 -8.44 6.19 -4.96
N LEU A 49 -7.79 5.10 -5.38
CA LEU A 49 -8.44 3.80 -5.57
C LEU A 49 -8.82 3.16 -4.22
N ALA A 50 -8.00 3.35 -3.18
CA ALA A 50 -8.31 2.90 -1.82
C ALA A 50 -9.38 3.76 -1.14
N GLU A 51 -9.47 5.06 -1.45
CA GLU A 51 -10.45 6.00 -0.90
C GLU A 51 -11.86 5.84 -1.50
N ASN A 52 -12.00 5.32 -2.73
CA ASN A 52 -13.30 5.12 -3.39
C ASN A 52 -14.00 3.80 -3.02
N ILE A 53 -13.41 2.99 -2.14
CA ILE A 53 -13.96 1.70 -1.74
C ILE A 53 -14.53 1.85 -0.33
N ASN A 54 -15.86 1.67 -0.19
CA ASN A 54 -16.52 1.59 1.13
C ASN A 54 -15.98 0.42 1.98
N ASP A 55 -15.37 -0.57 1.32
CA ASP A 55 -14.71 -1.69 2.00
C ASP A 55 -13.43 -1.21 2.70
N LEU A 56 -13.17 -1.77 3.87
CA LEU A 56 -11.95 -1.57 4.63
C LEU A 56 -10.84 -2.46 4.08
N VAL A 57 -9.78 -1.84 3.57
CA VAL A 57 -8.57 -2.53 3.11
C VAL A 57 -7.52 -2.47 4.20
N CYS A 58 -6.94 -3.61 4.55
CA CYS A 58 -5.86 -3.69 5.53
C CYS A 58 -4.69 -4.53 5.01
N LEU A 59 -3.50 -4.21 5.52
CA LEU A 59 -2.30 -5.02 5.37
C LEU A 59 -1.83 -5.43 6.76
N HIS A 60 -1.48 -6.69 6.90
CA HIS A 60 -0.99 -7.27 8.15
C HIS A 60 0.39 -7.87 7.96
N ASP A 61 1.18 -7.87 9.04
CA ASP A 61 2.41 -8.66 9.11
C ASP A 61 2.11 -10.17 9.30
N ARG A 62 3.17 -10.95 9.49
CA ARG A 62 3.08 -12.41 9.69
C ARG A 62 2.44 -12.79 11.02
N ASP A 63 2.50 -11.89 12.01
CA ASP A 63 1.90 -12.05 13.33
C ASP A 63 0.48 -11.47 13.39
N ARG A 64 -0.07 -11.09 12.23
CA ARG A 64 -1.42 -10.54 12.02
C ARG A 64 -1.61 -9.15 12.61
N ARG A 65 -0.53 -8.39 12.82
CA ARG A 65 -0.63 -7.01 13.28
C ARG A 65 -0.85 -6.08 12.10
N TYR A 66 -1.69 -5.07 12.28
CA TYR A 66 -1.92 -4.06 11.26
C TYR A 66 -0.63 -3.31 10.90
N LEU A 67 -0.26 -3.34 9.62
CA LEU A 67 0.77 -2.50 9.00
C LEU A 67 0.18 -1.31 8.25
N TYR A 68 -1.07 -1.43 7.81
CA TYR A 68 -1.82 -0.41 7.10
C TYR A 68 -3.31 -0.64 7.24
N LEU A 69 -4.09 0.45 7.34
CA LEU A 69 -5.53 0.47 7.18
C LEU A 69 -5.89 1.60 6.20
N SER A 70 -6.86 1.35 5.32
CA SER A 70 -7.38 2.41 4.44
C SER A 70 -8.11 3.50 5.24
N PRO A 71 -8.23 4.73 4.70
CA PRO A 71 -8.95 5.82 5.37
C PRO A 71 -10.41 5.47 5.74
N SER A 72 -11.03 4.52 5.02
CA SER A 72 -12.36 3.99 5.33
C SER A 72 -12.47 3.35 6.73
N CYS A 73 -11.35 3.05 7.40
CA CYS A 73 -11.33 2.62 8.81
C CYS A 73 -12.04 3.60 9.73
N LYS A 74 -11.81 4.90 9.54
CA LYS A 74 -12.41 5.94 10.39
C LYS A 74 -13.93 5.99 10.23
N SER A 75 -14.41 5.92 8.99
CA SER A 75 -15.85 5.92 8.73
C SER A 75 -16.53 4.61 9.14
N LEU A 76 -15.87 3.46 8.94
CA LEU A 76 -16.46 2.15 9.16
C LEU A 76 -16.36 1.67 10.62
N LEU A 77 -15.21 1.84 11.25
CA LEU A 77 -14.93 1.34 12.60
C LEU A 77 -14.89 2.45 13.66
N GLY A 78 -14.75 3.71 13.25
CA GLY A 78 -14.65 4.85 14.16
C GLY A 78 -13.26 5.09 14.75
N TYR A 79 -12.25 4.29 14.36
CA TYR A 79 -10.86 4.45 14.81
C TYR A 79 -10.06 5.24 13.79
N ASP A 80 -9.16 6.09 14.28
CA ASP A 80 -8.06 6.59 13.47
C ASP A 80 -7.07 5.43 13.21
N ASP A 81 -6.35 5.48 12.08
CA ASP A 81 -5.48 4.40 11.64
C ASP A 81 -4.34 4.15 12.63
N ASP A 82 -3.70 5.21 13.10
CA ASP A 82 -2.63 5.19 14.11
C ASP A 82 -3.03 4.49 15.42
N GLU A 83 -4.31 4.50 15.80
CA GLU A 83 -4.81 3.80 16.98
C GLU A 83 -4.78 2.27 16.84
N LEU A 84 -4.82 1.76 15.61
CA LEU A 84 -4.89 0.33 15.30
C LEU A 84 -3.60 -0.24 14.72
N ILE A 85 -2.74 0.58 14.14
CA ILE A 85 -1.42 0.15 13.64
C ILE A 85 -0.64 -0.58 14.75
N GLY A 86 -0.07 -1.74 14.38
CA GLY A 86 0.70 -2.60 15.28
C GLY A 86 -0.14 -3.50 16.21
N LYS A 87 -1.48 -3.36 16.22
CA LYS A 87 -2.38 -4.19 17.02
C LYS A 87 -2.89 -5.39 16.23
N ASP A 88 -3.24 -6.45 16.96
CA ASP A 88 -3.91 -7.64 16.40
C ASP A 88 -5.44 -7.35 16.31
N PRO A 89 -6.08 -7.52 15.14
CA PRO A 89 -7.51 -7.31 14.94
C PRO A 89 -8.41 -8.12 15.88
N TYR A 90 -7.93 -9.25 16.43
CA TYR A 90 -8.72 -10.16 17.27
C TYR A 90 -9.20 -9.50 18.56
N ILE A 91 -8.55 -8.41 19.00
CA ILE A 91 -9.01 -7.62 20.14
C ILE A 91 -10.38 -6.99 19.90
N LEU A 92 -10.71 -6.71 18.63
CA LEU A 92 -11.96 -6.10 18.22
C LEU A 92 -13.04 -7.14 17.88
N PHE A 93 -12.67 -8.41 17.68
CA PHE A 93 -13.64 -9.44 17.33
C PHE A 93 -14.56 -9.75 18.51
N HIS A 94 -15.83 -9.97 18.21
CA HIS A 94 -16.79 -10.47 19.18
C HIS A 94 -16.27 -11.77 19.81
N PRO A 95 -16.34 -11.95 21.15
CA PRO A 95 -15.78 -13.11 21.83
C PRO A 95 -16.18 -14.45 21.22
N ASP A 96 -17.47 -14.63 20.93
CA ASP A 96 -18.01 -15.87 20.33
C ASP A 96 -17.48 -16.18 18.93
N ASP A 97 -16.95 -15.19 18.20
CA ASP A 97 -16.50 -15.37 16.83
C ASP A 97 -14.99 -15.68 16.76
N ARG A 98 -14.22 -15.40 17.82
CA ARG A 98 -12.74 -15.44 17.81
C ARG A 98 -12.17 -16.79 17.40
N ASP A 99 -12.62 -17.86 18.04
CA ASP A 99 -12.07 -19.21 17.80
C ASP A 99 -12.44 -19.73 16.41
N ARG A 100 -13.68 -19.49 15.98
CA ARG A 100 -14.15 -19.86 14.64
C ARG A 100 -13.37 -19.12 13.56
N VAL A 101 -13.23 -17.80 13.69
CA VAL A 101 -12.49 -16.97 12.73
C VAL A 101 -11.01 -17.35 12.71
N ALA A 102 -10.41 -17.69 13.86
CA ALA A 102 -9.04 -18.20 13.93
C ALA A 102 -8.82 -19.41 13.03
N GLU A 103 -9.72 -20.39 13.13
CA GLU A 103 -9.60 -21.63 12.38
C GLU A 103 -9.86 -21.42 10.88
N GLU A 104 -10.89 -20.66 10.52
CA GLU A 104 -11.20 -20.33 9.13
C GLU A 104 -10.07 -19.54 8.47
N PHE A 105 -9.48 -18.57 9.18
CA PHE A 105 -8.35 -17.78 8.70
C PHE A 105 -7.08 -18.62 8.50
N ARG A 106 -6.81 -19.53 9.45
CA ARG A 106 -5.69 -20.49 9.35
C ARG A 106 -5.86 -21.40 8.13
N ALA A 107 -7.08 -21.89 7.90
CA ALA A 107 -7.41 -22.69 6.73
C ALA A 107 -7.25 -21.90 5.42
N ALA A 108 -7.64 -20.62 5.40
CA ALA A 108 -7.48 -19.75 4.23
C ALA A 108 -6.02 -19.58 3.83
N ILE A 109 -5.14 -19.32 4.79
CA ILE A 109 -3.69 -19.19 4.53
C ILE A 109 -3.09 -20.51 4.05
N LEU A 110 -3.41 -21.62 4.73
CA LEU A 110 -2.82 -22.92 4.43
C LEU A 110 -3.32 -23.47 3.09
N GLY A 111 -4.61 -23.33 2.82
CA GLY A 111 -5.25 -23.79 1.59
C GLY A 111 -4.96 -22.92 0.38
N LYS A 112 -4.33 -21.73 0.56
CA LYS A 112 -4.12 -20.70 -0.48
C LYS A 112 -5.41 -20.32 -1.23
N ASN A 113 -6.55 -20.51 -0.59
CA ASN A 113 -7.85 -20.27 -1.18
C ASN A 113 -8.41 -18.93 -0.70
N HIS A 114 -9.15 -18.28 -1.59
CA HIS A 114 -9.90 -17.07 -1.29
C HIS A 114 -11.13 -17.46 -0.45
N ILE A 115 -11.01 -17.38 0.87
CA ILE A 115 -12.13 -17.62 1.77
C ILE A 115 -12.69 -16.26 2.21
N SER A 116 -13.99 -16.09 2.00
CA SER A 116 -14.78 -15.01 2.60
C SER A 116 -15.20 -15.45 3.99
N ILE A 117 -14.84 -14.68 5.02
CA ILE A 117 -15.17 -14.97 6.42
C ILE A 117 -16.07 -13.86 6.94
N THR A 118 -17.24 -14.23 7.46
CA THR A 118 -18.19 -13.29 8.06
C THR A 118 -18.11 -13.35 9.59
N TYR A 119 -17.94 -12.19 10.24
CA TYR A 119 -17.80 -12.09 11.69
C TYR A 119 -18.21 -10.71 12.21
N ARG A 120 -18.43 -10.62 13.52
CA ARG A 120 -18.74 -9.38 14.21
C ARG A 120 -17.46 -8.70 14.69
N ILE A 121 -17.34 -7.40 14.38
CA ILE A 121 -16.24 -6.55 14.86
C ILE A 121 -16.81 -5.40 15.71
N ASN A 122 -16.10 -5.04 16.77
CA ASN A 122 -16.46 -3.95 17.66
C ASN A 122 -15.95 -2.61 17.12
N GLN A 123 -16.86 -1.68 16.88
CA GLN A 123 -16.54 -0.29 16.59
C GLN A 123 -16.03 0.44 17.84
N LYS A 124 -15.41 1.60 17.66
CA LYS A 124 -14.96 2.46 18.77
C LYS A 124 -16.11 2.89 19.69
N SER A 125 -17.33 2.95 19.16
CA SER A 125 -18.56 3.26 19.90
C SER A 125 -19.00 2.15 20.85
N GLY A 126 -18.48 0.93 20.72
CA GLY A 126 -18.92 -0.27 21.45
C GLY A 126 -20.00 -1.08 20.75
N ASN A 127 -20.46 -0.66 19.57
CA ASN A 127 -21.40 -1.43 18.76
C ASN A 127 -20.69 -2.48 17.93
N TYR A 128 -21.34 -3.63 17.75
CA TYR A 128 -20.88 -4.66 16.81
C TYR A 128 -21.54 -4.47 15.45
N ILE A 129 -20.73 -4.52 14.39
CA ILE A 129 -21.19 -4.61 13.00
C ILE A 129 -20.71 -5.93 12.39
N TRP A 130 -21.39 -6.39 11.34
CA TRP A 130 -20.99 -7.57 10.58
C TRP A 130 -20.06 -7.17 9.45
N LEU A 131 -18.86 -7.77 9.44
CA LEU A 131 -17.95 -7.68 8.31
C LEU A 131 -17.89 -9.00 7.57
N GLU A 132 -18.02 -8.93 6.25
CA GLU A 132 -17.56 -9.98 5.34
C GLU A 132 -16.14 -9.64 4.89
N THR A 133 -15.17 -10.51 5.19
CA THR A 133 -13.74 -10.25 4.89
C THR A 133 -13.17 -11.27 3.94
N LEU A 134 -12.64 -10.78 2.81
CA LEU A 134 -11.80 -11.54 1.90
C LEU A 134 -10.33 -11.45 2.35
N THR A 135 -9.69 -12.60 2.52
CA THR A 135 -8.27 -12.69 2.91
C THR A 135 -7.40 -13.16 1.75
N LYS A 136 -6.29 -12.45 1.50
CA LYS A 136 -5.30 -12.79 0.48
C LYS A 136 -3.89 -12.88 1.09
N PRO A 137 -3.27 -14.06 1.16
CA PRO A 137 -1.89 -14.17 1.59
C PRO A 137 -0.94 -13.66 0.50
N ILE A 138 0.08 -12.90 0.89
CA ILE A 138 1.16 -12.43 0.01
C ILE A 138 2.40 -13.26 0.35
N LEU A 139 2.87 -14.04 -0.63
CA LEU A 139 3.95 -15.00 -0.46
C LEU A 139 5.24 -14.52 -1.16
N ASP A 140 6.39 -14.96 -0.66
CA ASP A 140 7.67 -14.82 -1.36
C ASP A 140 7.82 -15.86 -2.49
N GLN A 141 8.94 -15.81 -3.23
CA GLN A 141 9.24 -16.76 -4.30
C GLN A 141 9.39 -18.21 -3.82
N ALA A 142 9.73 -18.41 -2.54
CA ALA A 142 9.83 -19.73 -1.91
C ALA A 142 8.48 -20.22 -1.34
N GLY A 143 7.43 -19.42 -1.43
CA GLY A 143 6.09 -19.72 -0.92
C GLY A 143 5.88 -19.42 0.56
N ASN A 144 6.81 -18.73 1.22
CA ASN A 144 6.65 -18.30 2.61
C ASN A 144 5.74 -17.08 2.71
N LEU A 145 4.90 -17.03 3.73
CA LEU A 145 4.05 -15.87 4.01
C LEU A 145 4.90 -14.65 4.38
N ILE A 146 4.77 -13.57 3.61
CA ILE A 146 5.38 -12.26 3.93
C ILE A 146 4.36 -11.36 4.62
N LYS A 147 3.15 -11.24 4.05
CA LYS A 147 2.10 -10.33 4.50
C LYS A 147 0.72 -10.91 4.23
N ILE A 148 -0.30 -10.30 4.82
CA ILE A 148 -1.69 -10.67 4.56
C ILE A 148 -2.44 -9.40 4.18
N GLN A 149 -3.13 -9.42 3.05
CA GLN A 149 -4.03 -8.34 2.66
C GLN A 149 -5.47 -8.79 2.92
N THR A 150 -6.28 -7.92 3.53
CA THR A 150 -7.70 -8.15 3.73
C THR A 150 -8.53 -7.03 3.13
N THR A 151 -9.71 -7.38 2.61
CA THR A 151 -10.73 -6.43 2.16
C THR A 151 -12.04 -6.80 2.85
N SER A 152 -12.62 -5.86 3.58
CA SER A 152 -13.73 -6.14 4.51
C SER A 152 -14.91 -5.22 4.20
N ARG A 153 -16.08 -5.79 3.99
CA ARG A 153 -17.32 -5.06 3.67
C ARG A 153 -18.30 -5.15 4.83
N ASP A 154 -18.97 -4.04 5.13
CA ASP A 154 -20.13 -4.06 6.03
C ASP A 154 -21.32 -4.78 5.38
N VAL A 155 -21.90 -5.74 6.09
CA VAL A 155 -23.07 -6.51 5.65
C VAL A 155 -24.24 -6.39 6.64
N THR A 156 -24.20 -5.39 7.53
CA THR A 156 -25.24 -5.08 8.51
C THR A 156 -26.44 -4.36 7.90
#